data_AF-A0A8J3BYB0-F1
#
_entry.id   AF-A0A8J3BYB0-F1
#
_cell.length_a   1.000
_cell.length_b   1.000
_cell.length_c   1.000
_cell.angle_alpha   90.00
_cell.angle_beta   90.00
_cell.angle_gamma   90.00
#
_symmetry.space_group_name_H-M   'P 1'
#
loop_
_entity.id
_entity.type
_entity.pdbx_description
1 polymer ?
#
loop_
_entity_poly.entity_id
_entity_poly.type
_entity_poly.pdbx_seq_one_letter_code
_entity_poly.pdbx_strand_id
1 'polypeptide(L)'
;MDVLPDPACKPVDQVDLAEVRAMISELLGVDVPDDGTFIGHGGDSFHAVVLIARIYEQWKVELDLVTVLNSTPGGLSRTLTTALVNPGRTA
;
A
#
# COMPACT_ATOMS: atom_id res chain seq x y z
N MET A 1 21.23 19.61 8.84
CA MET A 1 19.94 19.30 9.46
C MET A 1 18.99 19.13 8.30
N ASP A 2 18.81 17.89 7.87
CA ASP A 2 18.16 17.49 6.63
C ASP A 2 16.89 18.29 6.33
N VAL A 3 16.88 18.87 5.13
CA VAL A 3 15.68 19.46 4.54
C VAL A 3 14.72 18.28 4.32
N LEU A 4 13.60 18.26 5.04
CA LEU A 4 12.46 17.49 4.58
C LEU A 4 12.13 18.06 3.19
N PRO A 5 12.10 17.26 2.12
CA PRO A 5 11.51 17.73 0.88
C PRO A 5 10.05 18.07 1.18
N ASP A 6 9.64 19.29 0.82
CA ASP A 6 8.24 19.70 0.82
C ASP A 6 7.38 18.54 0.28
N PRO A 7 6.29 18.14 0.95
CA PRO A 7 5.38 17.19 0.36
C PRO A 7 4.80 17.89 -0.86
N ALA A 8 5.35 17.55 -2.02
CA ALA A 8 4.82 17.92 -3.31
C ALA A 8 3.30 17.83 -3.22
N CYS A 9 2.61 18.83 -3.72
CA CYS A 9 1.18 18.77 -3.97
C CYS A 9 0.94 17.54 -4.87
N LYS A 10 0.70 16.36 -4.27
CA LYS A 10 0.52 15.12 -5.02
C LYS A 10 -0.91 15.13 -5.53
N PRO A 11 -1.16 14.77 -6.80
CA PRO A 11 -2.52 14.63 -7.29
C PRO A 11 -3.26 13.70 -6.33
N VAL A 12 -4.47 14.10 -5.96
CA VAL A 12 -5.33 13.49 -4.93
C VAL A 12 -5.69 12.01 -5.20
N ASP A 13 -5.12 11.45 -6.27
CA ASP A 13 -5.44 10.18 -6.91
C ASP A 13 -4.21 9.27 -7.08
N GLN A 14 -3.02 9.70 -6.62
CA GLN A 14 -1.84 8.84 -6.57
C GLN A 14 -1.55 8.37 -5.14
N VAL A 15 -1.29 7.08 -5.00
CA VAL A 15 -0.86 6.49 -3.73
C VAL A 15 0.64 6.28 -3.78
N ASP A 16 1.36 6.88 -2.83
CA ASP A 16 2.81 6.75 -2.76
C ASP A 16 3.27 5.45 -2.16
N LEU A 17 4.38 4.95 -2.71
CA LEU A 17 5.15 3.85 -2.13
C LEU A 17 5.52 4.12 -0.67
N ALA A 18 6.01 5.32 -0.35
CA ALA A 18 6.45 5.65 1.00
C ALA A 18 5.31 5.61 2.03
N GLU A 19 4.10 6.01 1.62
CA GLU A 19 2.91 6.00 2.48
C GLU A 19 2.42 4.57 2.73
N VAL A 20 2.36 3.77 1.66
CA VAL A 20 2.03 2.34 1.74
C VAL A 20 3.06 1.62 2.60
N ARG A 21 4.36 1.86 2.38
CA ARG A 21 5.45 1.28 3.19
C ARG A 21 5.34 1.67 4.66
N ALA A 22 5.07 2.94 4.97
CA ALA A 22 4.92 3.39 6.35
C ALA A 22 3.74 2.67 7.02
N MET A 23 2.59 2.56 6.34
CA MET A 23 1.43 1.82 6.85
C MET A 23 1.75 0.35 7.12
N ILE A 24 2.48 -0.30 6.22
CA ILE A 24 2.89 -1.70 6.35
C ILE A 24 3.88 -1.86 7.50
N SER A 25 4.86 -0.98 7.60
CA SER A 25 5.88 -1.04 8.65
C SER A 25 5.26 -0.79 10.02
N GLU A 26 4.25 0.09 10.12
CA GLU A 26 3.45 0.25 11.33
C GLU A 26 2.61 -0.99 11.66
N LEU A 27 2.03 -1.64 10.64
CA LEU A 27 1.24 -2.86 10.84
C LEU A 27 2.09 -4.04 11.31
N LEU A 28 3.24 -4.29 10.66
CA LEU A 28 4.11 -5.41 10.98
C LEU A 28 5.06 -5.10 12.16
N GLY A 29 5.22 -3.82 12.53
CA GLY A 29 6.17 -3.39 13.56
C GLY A 29 7.64 -3.58 13.17
N VAL A 30 7.94 -3.78 11.88
CA VAL A 30 9.29 -3.96 11.33
C VAL A 30 9.48 -3.08 10.10
N ASP A 31 10.72 -2.69 9.79
CA ASP A 31 11.02 -1.95 8.56
C ASP A 31 10.92 -2.89 7.35
N VAL A 32 9.93 -2.64 6.48
CA VAL A 32 9.71 -3.44 5.27
C VAL A 32 10.38 -2.76 4.08
N PRO A 33 11.32 -3.43 3.38
CA PRO A 33 11.96 -2.90 2.19
C PRO A 33 11.01 -2.87 0.98
N ASP A 34 11.32 -2.02 0.01
CA ASP A 34 10.45 -1.72 -1.15
C ASP A 34 10.21 -2.93 -2.07
N ASP A 35 11.19 -3.83 -2.17
CA ASP A 35 11.15 -5.07 -2.96
C ASP A 35 10.72 -6.31 -2.13
N GLY A 36 10.42 -6.12 -0.84
CA GLY A 36 10.04 -7.18 0.07
C GLY A 36 8.57 -7.57 -0.05
N THR A 37 8.26 -8.86 -0.17
CA THR A 37 6.88 -9.36 -0.07
C THR A 37 6.46 -9.41 1.40
N PHE A 38 5.21 -9.07 1.71
CA PHE A 38 4.66 -9.09 3.08
C PHE A 38 4.96 -10.40 3.82
N ILE A 39 4.72 -11.53 3.15
CA ILE A 39 4.92 -12.87 3.71
C ILE A 39 6.38 -13.12 4.07
N GLY A 40 7.31 -12.56 3.28
CA GLY A 40 8.75 -12.70 3.50
C GLY A 40 9.26 -11.95 4.73
N HIS A 41 8.55 -10.90 5.15
CA HIS A 41 8.93 -10.04 6.29
C HIS A 41 8.16 -10.33 7.58
N GLY A 42 7.33 -11.38 7.60
CA GLY A 42 6.51 -11.75 8.76
C GLY A 42 5.06 -11.25 8.69
N GLY A 43 4.64 -10.69 7.56
CA GLY A 43 3.25 -10.37 7.29
C GLY A 43 2.43 -11.63 7.02
N ASP A 44 1.56 -11.97 7.94
CA ASP A 44 0.60 -13.07 7.77
C ASP A 44 -0.76 -12.56 7.27
N SER A 45 -1.69 -13.49 7.02
CA SER A 45 -3.04 -13.20 6.53
C SER A 45 -3.78 -12.16 7.38
N PHE A 46 -3.50 -12.07 8.69
CA PHE A 46 -4.09 -11.06 9.56
C PHE A 46 -3.68 -9.65 9.14
N HIS A 47 -2.39 -9.42 8.93
CA HIS A 47 -1.87 -8.11 8.50
C HIS A 47 -2.44 -7.72 7.13
N ALA A 48 -2.59 -8.68 6.21
CA ALA A 48 -3.19 -8.43 4.91
C ALA A 48 -4.68 -8.06 5.00
N VAL A 49 -5.47 -8.74 5.85
CA VAL A 49 -6.88 -8.37 6.10
C VAL A 49 -7.00 -6.98 6.70
N VAL A 50 -6.17 -6.64 7.69
CA VAL A 50 -6.17 -5.30 8.32
C VAL A 50 -5.79 -4.23 7.30
N LEU A 51 -4.81 -4.51 6.44
CA LEU A 51 -4.39 -3.59 5.38
C LEU A 51 -5.50 -3.38 4.36
N ILE A 52 -6.20 -4.43 3.93
CA ILE A 52 -7.34 -4.34 3.01
C ILE A 52 -8.46 -3.49 3.62
N ALA A 53 -8.77 -3.70 4.89
CA ALA A 53 -9.78 -2.89 5.59
C ALA A 53 -9.40 -1.41 5.60
N ARG A 54 -8.15 -1.07 5.94
CA ARG A 54 -7.65 0.32 5.90
C ARG A 54 -7.73 0.92 4.50
N ILE A 55 -7.29 0.17 3.48
CA ILE A 55 -7.32 0.59 2.09
C ILE A 55 -8.76 0.88 1.64
N TYR A 56 -9.69 0.00 2.00
CA TYR A 56 -11.10 0.16 1.66
C TYR A 56 -11.74 1.36 2.38
N GLU A 57 -11.41 1.60 3.65
CA GLU A 57 -11.91 2.76 4.38
C GLU A 57 -11.38 4.09 3.84
N GLN A 58 -10.10 4.12 3.47
CA GLN A 58 -9.41 5.34 3.03
C GLN A 58 -9.66 5.66 1.55
N TRP A 59 -9.61 4.65 0.68
CA TRP A 59 -9.64 4.82 -0.78
C TRP A 59 -10.87 4.19 -1.45
N LYS A 60 -11.71 3.46 -0.70
CA LYS A 60 -12.89 2.74 -1.25
C LYS A 60 -12.54 1.75 -2.37
N VAL A 61 -11.29 1.29 -2.40
CA VAL A 61 -10.79 0.27 -3.34
C VAL A 61 -10.87 -1.09 -2.67
N GLU A 62 -11.50 -2.05 -3.33
CA GLU A 62 -11.52 -3.45 -2.90
C GLU A 62 -10.31 -4.17 -3.51
N LEU A 63 -9.48 -4.78 -2.67
CA LEU A 63 -8.33 -5.58 -3.10
C LEU A 63 -8.47 -7.01 -2.62
N ASP A 64 -8.02 -7.97 -3.44
CA ASP A 64 -8.03 -9.37 -3.09
C ASP A 64 -6.92 -9.70 -2.08
N LEU A 65 -7.24 -10.56 -1.10
CA LEU A 65 -6.31 -10.99 -0.06
C LEU A 65 -5.04 -11.59 -0.64
N VAL A 66 -5.17 -12.46 -1.65
CA VAL A 66 -4.03 -13.12 -2.28
C VAL A 66 -3.16 -12.11 -3.02
N THR A 67 -3.79 -11.10 -3.63
CA THR A 67 -3.07 -9.98 -4.26
C THR A 67 -2.28 -9.19 -3.23
N VAL A 68 -2.88 -8.78 -2.11
CA VAL A 68 -2.18 -8.00 -1.08
C VAL A 68 -1.03 -8.79 -0.46
N LEU A 69 -1.28 -10.06 -0.15
CA LEU A 69 -0.30 -10.94 0.48
C LEU A 69 0.93 -11.17 -0.41
N ASN A 70 0.74 -11.37 -1.72
CA ASN A 70 1.82 -11.60 -2.68
C ASN A 70 2.41 -10.31 -3.29
N SER A 71 1.78 -9.16 -3.09
CA SER A 71 2.27 -7.89 -3.63
C SER A 71 3.40 -7.32 -2.80
N THR A 72 4.30 -6.59 -3.45
CA THR A 72 5.25 -5.71 -2.78
C THR A 72 4.59 -4.37 -2.46
N PRO A 73 5.12 -3.57 -1.53
CA PRO A 73 4.68 -2.20 -1.29
C PRO A 73 4.63 -1.37 -2.60
N GLY A 74 5.62 -1.58 -3.49
CA GLY A 74 5.66 -1.02 -4.84
C GLY A 74 4.48 -1.46 -5.71
N GLY A 75 4.19 -2.76 -5.73
CA GLY A 75 3.04 -3.30 -6.47
C GLY A 75 1.69 -2.78 -5.96
N LEU A 76 1.54 -2.64 -4.64
CA LEU A 76 0.31 -2.12 -4.02
C LEU A 76 0.07 -0.65 -4.38
N SER A 77 1.06 0.22 -4.20
CA SER A 77 0.96 1.65 -4.53
C SER A 77 0.51 1.88 -5.98
N ARG A 78 1.09 1.11 -6.91
CA ARG A 78 0.74 1.15 -8.33
C ARG A 78 -0.67 0.63 -8.61
N THR A 79 -1.07 -0.45 -7.96
CA THR A 79 -2.42 -1.02 -8.10
C THR A 79 -3.47 -0.03 -7.59
N LEU A 80 -3.25 0.57 -6.43
CA LEU A 80 -4.14 1.57 -5.84
C LEU A 80 -4.26 2.80 -6.73
N THR A 81 -3.14 3.35 -7.20
CA THR A 81 -3.13 4.48 -8.14
C THR A 81 -3.90 4.13 -9.41
N THR A 82 -3.75 2.91 -9.94
CA THR A 82 -4.48 2.48 -11.14
C THR A 82 -5.98 2.36 -10.88
N ALA A 83 -6.38 1.83 -9.72
CA ALA A 83 -7.77 1.66 -9.32
C ALA A 83 -8.48 3.00 -9.06
N LEU A 84 -7.77 3.98 -8.48
CA LEU A 84 -8.25 5.34 -8.27
C LEU A 84 -8.41 6.10 -9.60
N VAL A 85 -7.40 6.03 -10.48
CA VAL A 85 -7.44 6.67 -11.81
C VAL A 85 -8.51 6.05 -12.71
N ASN A 86 -8.79 4.74 -12.55
CA ASN A 86 -9.70 4.02 -13.42
C ASN A 86 -10.57 3.00 -12.66
N PRO A 87 -11.60 3.46 -11.93
CA PRO A 87 -12.44 2.60 -11.11
C PRO A 87 -13.31 1.62 -11.91
N GLY A 88 -13.29 1.67 -13.24
CA GLY A 88 -14.13 0.86 -14.12
C GLY A 88 -13.46 -0.37 -14.74
N ARG A 89 -12.20 -0.70 -14.41
CA ARG A 89 -11.43 -1.70 -15.19
C ARG A 89 -10.76 -2.85 -14.43
N THR A 90 -10.97 -2.98 -13.13
CA THR A 90 -10.57 -4.17 -12.38
C THR A 90 -11.71 -5.18 -12.39
N ALA A 91 -11.64 -6.10 -13.36
CA ALA A 91 -12.48 -7.28 -13.48
C ALA A 91 -11.61 -8.53 -13.35
#